data_AF-A0A926CIN3-F1
#
_entry.id   AF-A0A926CIN3-F1
#
_cell.length_a   1.000
_cell.length_b   1.000
_cell.length_c   1.000
_cell.angle_alpha   90.00
_cell.angle_beta   90.00
_cell.angle_gamma   90.00
#
_symmetry.space_group_name_H-M   'P 1'
#
loop_
_entity.id
_entity.type
_entity.pdbx_description
1 polymer ?
#
loop_
_entity_poly.entity_id
_entity_poly.type
_entity_poly.pdbx_seq_one_letter_code
_entity_poly.pdbx_strand_id
1 'polypeptide(L)' 'EKQTGRRTPVIALTAHALDRDREKCLSAGMDTYITKPLARLELLSTMAALLKASREASGSATVREKHLTAVSG' A
#
# COMPACT_ATOMS: atom_id res chain seq x y z
N GLU A 1 -5.14 -17.92 -9.07
CA GLU A 1 -5.43 -16.76 -8.20
C GLU A 1 -6.44 -15.85 -8.88
N LYS A 2 -7.47 -15.34 -8.17
CA LYS A 2 -8.41 -14.38 -8.74
C LYS A 2 -7.77 -13.00 -8.73
N GLN A 3 -7.39 -12.48 -9.89
CA GLN A 3 -6.84 -11.14 -10.04
C GLN A 3 -7.97 -10.12 -9.95
N THR A 4 -8.13 -9.48 -8.78
CA THR A 4 -9.16 -8.47 -8.53
C THR A 4 -8.80 -7.08 -9.10
N GLY A 5 -7.79 -7.00 -9.98
CA GLY A 5 -7.21 -5.74 -10.46
C GLY A 5 -6.52 -4.92 -9.37
N ARG A 6 -6.41 -5.44 -8.14
CA ARG A 6 -5.85 -4.75 -6.98
C ARG A 6 -4.52 -5.38 -6.60
N ARG A 7 -3.49 -4.54 -6.43
CA ARG A 7 -2.18 -4.98 -5.91
C ARG A 7 -2.33 -5.47 -4.47
N THR A 8 -1.87 -6.67 -4.19
CA THR A 8 -1.76 -7.21 -2.82
C THR A 8 -0.67 -6.44 -2.07
N PRO A 9 -0.96 -5.80 -0.92
CA PRO A 9 0.07 -5.09 -0.16
C PRO A 9 1.15 -6.03 0.39
N VAL A 10 2.40 -5.58 0.41
CA VAL A 10 3.58 -6.34 0.85
C VAL A 10 4.30 -5.57 1.96
N ILE A 11 4.46 -6.22 3.12
CA ILE A 11 5.23 -5.73 4.26
C ILE A 11 6.51 -6.55 4.39
N ALA A 12 7.68 -5.91 4.37
CA ALA A 12 8.94 -6.58 4.66
C ALA A 12 9.11 -6.79 6.18
N LEU A 13 9.49 -7.99 6.63
CA LEU A 13 9.89 -8.20 8.02
C LEU A 13 11.41 -8.36 8.08
N THR A 14 12.12 -7.40 8.68
CA THR A 14 13.59 -7.38 8.71
C THR A 14 14.10 -7.82 10.08
N ALA A 15 15.26 -8.48 10.14
CA ALA A 15 15.94 -8.78 11.41
C ALA A 15 16.76 -7.59 11.94
N HIS A 16 17.10 -6.64 11.05
CA HIS A 16 17.93 -5.47 11.36
C HIS A 16 17.23 -4.20 10.87
N ALA A 17 17.40 -3.11 11.63
CA ALA A 17 16.85 -1.78 11.33
C ALA A 17 17.83 -0.91 10.53
N LEU A 18 18.68 -1.50 9.69
CA LEU A 18 19.64 -0.72 8.91
C LEU A 18 18.90 0.06 7.83
N ASP A 19 19.17 1.36 7.70
CA ASP A 19 18.54 2.25 6.70
C ASP A 19 18.70 1.71 5.27
N ARG A 20 19.81 1.02 5.01
CA ARG A 20 20.08 0.37 3.73
C ARG A 20 19.10 -0.76 3.41
N ASP A 21 18.62 -1.49 4.41
CA ASP A 21 17.64 -2.57 4.20
C ASP A 21 16.25 -2.00 3.93
N ARG A 22 15.91 -0.89 4.60
CA ARG A 22 14.69 -0.12 4.33
C ARG A 22 14.63 0.35 2.88
N GLU A 23 15.68 1.01 2.41
CA GLU A 23 15.72 1.54 1.03
C GLU A 23 15.65 0.43 -0.03
N LYS A 24 16.33 -0.69 0.20
CA LYS A 24 16.26 -1.87 -0.68
C LYS A 24 14.85 -2.46 -0.75
N CYS A 25 14.18 -2.60 0.39
CA CYS A 25 12.81 -3.13 0.44
C CYS A 25 11.82 -2.21 -0.31
N LEU A 26 11.90 -0.90 -0.06
CA LEU A 26 10.99 0.06 -0.69
C LEU A 26 11.25 0.18 -2.20
N SER A 27 12.51 0.22 -2.62
CA SER A 27 12.88 0.25 -4.05
C SER A 27 12.48 -1.03 -4.80
N ALA A 28 12.39 -2.17 -4.11
CA ALA A 28 11.88 -3.42 -4.66
C ALA A 28 10.34 -3.44 -4.84
N GLY A 29 9.64 -2.36 -4.48
CA GLY A 29 8.19 -2.21 -4.67
C GLY A 29 7.35 -2.71 -3.49
N MET A 30 7.96 -2.98 -2.33
CA MET A 30 7.24 -3.25 -1.09
C MET A 30 6.58 -1.97 -0.58
N ASP A 31 5.45 -2.10 0.12
CA ASP A 31 4.71 -0.94 0.61
C ASP A 31 5.32 -0.38 1.89
N THR A 32 5.90 -1.25 2.74
CA THR A 32 6.56 -0.86 3.99
C THR A 32 7.43 -1.99 4.55
N TYR A 33 8.07 -1.76 5.69
CA TYR A 33 8.84 -2.74 6.45
C TYR A 33 8.59 -2.61 7.96
N ILE A 34 8.83 -3.69 8.71
CA ILE A 34 8.80 -3.74 10.18
C ILE A 34 10.00 -4.56 10.66
N THR A 35 10.73 -4.07 11.66
CA THR A 35 11.88 -4.76 12.24
C THR A 35 11.43 -5.77 13.30
N LYS A 36 12.13 -6.90 13.40
CA LYS A 36 11.97 -7.90 14.48
C LYS A 36 12.84 -7.56 15.70
N PRO A 37 12.39 -7.87 16.92
CA PRO A 37 11.06 -8.38 17.27
C PRO A 37 9.99 -7.28 17.12
N LEU A 38 8.80 -7.66 16.65
CA LEU A 38 7.67 -6.75 16.49
C LEU A 38 6.54 -7.10 17.45
N ALA A 39 5.74 -6.09 17.81
CA ALA A 39 4.51 -6.30 18.56
C ALA A 39 3.36 -6.71 17.63
N ARG A 40 2.42 -7.52 18.12
CA ARG A 40 1.20 -7.87 17.35
C ARG A 40 0.42 -6.63 16.91
N LEU A 41 0.33 -5.63 17.80
CA LEU A 41 -0.40 -4.39 17.54
C LEU A 41 0.22 -3.57 16.40
N GLU A 42 1.55 -3.59 16.29
CA GLU A 42 2.28 -2.90 15.23
C GLU A 42 1.97 -3.52 13.86
N LEU A 43 1.98 -4.85 13.77
CA LEU A 43 1.62 -5.58 12.55
C LEU A 43 0.16 -5.30 12.15
N LEU A 44 -0.77 -5.43 13.10
CA LEU A 44 -2.20 -5.22 12.84
C LEU A 44 -2.49 -3.79 12.38
N SER A 45 -1.88 -2.79 13.03
CA SER A 45 -2.01 -1.39 12.65
C SER A 45 -1.48 -1.13 11.24
N THR A 46 -0.32 -1.70 10.91
CA THR A 46 0.30 -1.57 9.59
C THR A 46 -0.57 -2.23 8.50
N MET A 47 -1.08 -3.44 8.76
CA MET A 47 -1.99 -4.13 7.85
C MET A 47 -3.29 -3.33 7.62
N ALA A 48 -3.89 -2.80 8.69
CA ALA A 48 -5.11 -2.00 8.60
C ALA A 48 -4.90 -0.75 7.74
N ALA A 49 -3.77 -0.05 7.92
CA ALA A 49 -3.40 1.11 7.12
C ALA A 49 -3.25 0.77 5.63
N LEU A 50 -2.53 -0.30 5.29
CA LEU A 50 -2.32 -0.71 3.90
C LEU A 50 -3.62 -1.18 3.21
N LEU A 51 -4.46 -1.91 3.93
CA LEU A 51 -5.77 -2.34 3.41
C LEU A 51 -6.70 -1.14 3.17
N LYS A 52 -6.63 -0.11 4.03
CA LYS A 52 -7.36 1.15 3.83
C LYS A 52 -6.86 1.89 2.59
N ALA A 53 -5.55 2.10 2.47
CA ALA A 53 -4.94 2.77 1.33
C ALA A 53 -5.26 2.07 0.00
N SER A 54 -5.22 0.73 -0.01
CA SER A 54 -5.63 -0.06 -1.18
C SER A 54 -7.08 0.26 -1.58
N ARG A 55 -8.03 0.30 -0.62
CA ARG A 55 -9.46 0.59 -0.89
C ARG A 55 -9.66 1.96 -1.52
N GLU A 56 -8.98 2.96 -1.00
CA GLU A 56 -9.05 4.34 -1.49
C GLU A 56 -8.46 4.48 -2.90
N ALA A 57 -7.33 3.83 -3.18
CA ALA A 57 -6.71 3.83 -4.51
C ALA A 57 -7.63 3.25 -5.60
N SER A 58 -8.40 2.21 -5.29
CA SER A 58 -9.37 1.64 -6.24
C SER A 58 -10.68 2.41 -6.34
N GLY A 59 -11.08 3.15 -5.30
CA GLY A 59 -12.32 3.95 -5.29
C GLY A 59 -12.19 5.31 -5.99
N SER A 60 -10.96 5.85 -6.09
CA SER A 60 -10.71 7.15 -6.74
C SER A 60 -10.79 7.10 -8.27
N ALA A 61 -10.56 5.94 -8.89
CA ALA A 61 -10.59 5.77 -10.35
C ALA A 61 -11.99 6.00 -10.97
N THR A 62 -13.08 5.76 -10.24
CA THR A 62 -14.45 5.89 -10.78
C THR A 62 -14.96 7.33 -10.82
N VAL A 63 -14.33 8.28 -10.13
CA VAL A 63 -14.84 9.67 -10.03
C VAL A 63 -14.28 10.60 -11.12
N ARG A 64 -13.20 10.20 -11.81
CA ARG A 64 -12.48 11.08 -12.76
C ARG A 64 -13.05 11.13 -14.19
N GLU A 65 -14.03 10.30 -14.53
CA GLU A 65 -14.66 10.32 -15.87
C GLU A 65 -15.90 11.22 -15.98
N LYS A 66 -16.50 11.68 -14.88
CA LYS A 66 -17.77 12.43 -14.93
C LYS A 66 -17.65 13.96 -15.01
N HIS A 67 -16.44 14.52 -15.13
CA HIS A 67 -16.25 15.99 -15.11
C HIS A 67 -15.77 16.62 -16.42
N LEU A 68 -15.65 15.86 -17.53
CA LEU A 68 -15.14 16.39 -18.82
C LEU A 68 -16.19 16.51 -19.94
N THR A 69 -17.49 16.56 -19.64
CA THR A 69 -18.56 16.75 -20.65
C THR A 69 -19.40 18.01 -20.47
N ALA A 70 -18.95 18.99 -19.67
CA ALA A 70 -19.69 20.25 -19.45
C ALA A 70 -18.87 21.52 -19.77
N VAL A 71 -18.10 21.50 -20.87
CA VAL A 71 -17.63 22.73 -21.52
C VAL A 71 -17.87 22.56 -23.02
N SER A 72 -19.06 22.95 -23.47
CA SER A 72 -19.38 23.46 -24.81
C SER A 72 -20.91 23.44 -24.97
N GLY A 73 -21.51 24.60 -24.75
CA GLY A 73 -22.95 24.86 -24.87
C GLY A 73 -23.25 26.20 -24.25
#